data_AF-A0A0W0S891-F1
#
_entry.id   AF-A0A0W0S891-F1
#
_cell.length_a   1.000
_cell.length_b   1.000
_cell.length_c   1.000
_cell.angle_alpha   90.00
_cell.angle_beta   90.00
_cell.angle_gamma   90.00
#
_symmetry.space_group_name_H-M   'P 1'
#
loop_
_entity.id
_entity.type
_entity.pdbx_description
1 polymer ?
#
loop_
_entity_poly.entity_id
_entity_poly.type
_entity_poly.pdbx_seq_one_letter_code
_entity_poly.pdbx_strand_id
1 'polypeptide(L)'
;MSRTQLHEDIAKLLQVKMQENNIECQWIADANGVRCKITIENDEEAEKIFQQISTVLGEAGSSDQLNLVSKVPRAYGADYKPAAIINVLEKIGEPQKAKEYRGKISEENQQVALKLSELMKENKVQWKASIDGVFCTHIQQVSTTDYDNQGREAGKEAFEDTLKKFRDHLPEEDRIPWPHIETELGIKARNDFQIGKVKVDAGYNSGEALEHLNERLDKALLAKQTQASTSKTEGLPLKQDDVTCKTIKSALMDMKQGSPSTDLFKKDLLTKIEDFCKEHPKVDGLQQIYVKISMSRWSSENAHETLTKLIDLAQWKKSDSNFTKGFHNIIRGRDPKVEQFYQKLAALDPNDTQQVNQFMEYLDNNKPGKEPSYKI
;
A
#
# COMPACT_ATOMS: atom_id res chain seq x y z
N MET A 1 5.97 -24.79 0.56
CA MET A 1 5.05 -25.06 1.68
C MET A 1 3.96 -24.02 1.57
N SER A 2 2.72 -24.46 1.53
CA SER A 2 1.56 -23.59 1.29
C SER A 2 1.19 -22.81 2.56
N ARG A 3 0.43 -21.72 2.44
CA ARG A 3 -0.01 -20.92 3.59
C ARG A 3 -0.90 -21.76 4.51
N THR A 4 -1.79 -22.55 3.91
CA THR A 4 -2.65 -23.49 4.64
C THR A 4 -1.82 -24.44 5.50
N GLN A 5 -0.74 -25.02 4.96
CA GLN A 5 0.15 -25.92 5.71
C GLN A 5 0.82 -25.23 6.91
N LEU A 6 1.22 -23.96 6.76
CA LEU A 6 1.80 -23.19 7.88
C LEU A 6 0.77 -23.00 9.01
N HIS A 7 -0.47 -22.68 8.66
CA HIS A 7 -1.52 -22.51 9.66
C HIS A 7 -1.92 -23.83 10.31
N GLU A 8 -1.97 -24.94 9.56
CA GLU A 8 -2.21 -26.27 10.11
C GLU A 8 -1.17 -26.67 11.16
N ASP A 9 0.11 -26.40 10.89
CA ASP A 9 1.19 -26.69 11.84
C ASP A 9 1.09 -25.84 13.11
N ILE A 10 0.63 -24.59 12.99
CA ILE A 10 0.35 -23.71 14.13
C ILE A 10 -0.88 -24.17 14.89
N ALA A 11 -1.96 -24.58 14.20
CA ALA A 11 -3.16 -25.09 14.84
C ALA A 11 -2.87 -26.36 15.66
N LYS A 12 -2.05 -27.27 15.13
CA LYS A 12 -1.57 -28.46 15.89
C LYS A 12 -0.79 -28.05 17.14
N LEU A 13 0.09 -27.06 17.03
CA LEU A 13 0.85 -26.56 18.17
C LEU A 13 -0.07 -25.96 19.24
N LEU A 14 -1.05 -25.16 18.84
CA LEU A 14 -2.03 -24.57 19.75
C LEU A 14 -2.93 -25.62 20.39
N GLN A 15 -3.32 -26.65 19.64
CA GLN A 15 -4.07 -27.78 20.19
C GLN A 15 -3.32 -28.48 21.32
N VAL A 16 -2.02 -28.76 21.13
CA VAL A 16 -1.17 -29.36 22.17
C VAL A 16 -1.09 -28.44 23.39
N LYS A 17 -0.89 -27.14 23.19
CA LYS A 17 -0.84 -26.16 24.30
C LYS A 17 -2.14 -26.09 25.09
N MET A 18 -3.29 -26.19 24.44
CA MET A 18 -4.58 -26.20 25.16
C MET A 18 -4.80 -27.51 25.92
N GLN A 19 -4.39 -28.64 25.35
CA GLN A 19 -4.44 -29.95 26.03
C GLN A 19 -3.54 -29.98 27.28
N GLU A 20 -2.34 -29.42 27.21
CA GLU A 20 -1.42 -29.26 28.36
C GLU A 20 -2.07 -28.46 29.52
N ASN A 21 -3.01 -27.56 29.21
CA ASN A 21 -3.74 -26.73 30.17
C ASN A 21 -5.13 -27.28 30.51
N ASN A 22 -5.49 -28.48 30.05
CA ASN A 22 -6.82 -29.10 30.21
C ASN A 22 -7.99 -28.24 29.71
N ILE A 23 -7.78 -27.50 28.62
CA ILE A 23 -8.79 -26.64 28.01
C ILE A 23 -9.45 -27.39 26.85
N GLU A 24 -10.77 -27.58 26.92
CA GLU A 24 -11.54 -28.28 25.90
C GLU A 24 -11.91 -27.34 24.74
N CYS A 25 -11.10 -27.35 23.69
CA CYS A 25 -11.35 -26.64 22.45
C CYS A 25 -10.69 -27.34 21.27
N GLN A 26 -11.14 -27.01 20.05
CA GLN A 26 -10.59 -27.51 18.81
C GLN A 26 -9.93 -26.37 18.03
N TRP A 27 -8.67 -26.53 17.66
CA TRP A 27 -7.98 -25.61 16.76
C TRP A 27 -8.02 -26.15 15.33
N ILE A 28 -8.52 -25.33 14.42
CA ILE A 28 -8.58 -25.61 12.99
C ILE A 28 -7.87 -24.50 12.21
N ALA A 29 -7.46 -24.81 10.98
CA ALA A 29 -6.74 -23.88 10.13
C ALA A 29 -7.26 -23.94 8.70
N ASP A 30 -7.11 -22.84 8.00
CA ASP A 30 -7.29 -22.69 6.56
C ASP A 30 -6.24 -21.69 6.04
N ALA A 31 -6.31 -21.27 4.77
CA ALA A 31 -5.37 -20.30 4.25
C ALA A 31 -5.53 -18.91 4.90
N ASN A 32 -6.68 -18.56 5.47
CA ASN A 32 -6.94 -17.25 6.07
C ASN A 32 -6.33 -17.09 7.46
N GLY A 33 -6.16 -18.19 8.19
CA GLY A 33 -5.53 -18.18 9.50
C GLY A 33 -5.82 -19.42 10.32
N VAL A 34 -5.88 -19.21 11.63
CA VAL A 34 -6.14 -20.26 12.60
C VAL A 34 -7.39 -19.88 13.40
N ARG A 35 -8.29 -20.83 13.62
CA ARG A 35 -9.53 -20.64 14.38
C ARG A 35 -9.57 -21.58 15.58
N CYS A 36 -9.89 -21.03 16.74
CA CYS A 36 -10.32 -21.83 17.89
C CYS A 36 -11.83 -22.04 17.80
N LYS A 37 -12.29 -23.28 17.98
CA LYS A 37 -13.69 -23.69 17.99
C LYS A 37 -14.02 -24.35 19.32
N ILE A 38 -15.07 -23.85 19.98
CA ILE A 38 -15.59 -24.38 21.24
C ILE A 38 -16.98 -24.95 20.93
N THR A 39 -17.17 -26.26 21.13
CA THR A 39 -18.44 -26.94 20.85
C THR A 39 -19.17 -27.18 22.16
N ILE A 40 -20.11 -26.29 22.50
CA ILE A 40 -20.87 -26.36 23.74
C ILE A 40 -22.25 -25.73 23.55
N GLU A 41 -23.26 -26.25 24.25
CA GLU A 41 -24.65 -25.80 24.11
C GLU A 41 -24.96 -24.50 24.87
N ASN A 42 -24.16 -24.18 25.89
CA ASN A 42 -24.34 -23.07 26.82
C ASN A 42 -23.36 -21.91 26.55
N ASP A 43 -23.90 -20.70 26.32
CA ASP A 43 -23.14 -19.46 26.10
C ASP A 43 -22.17 -19.13 27.24
N GLU A 44 -22.60 -19.30 28.50
CA GLU A 44 -21.79 -18.97 29.67
C GLU A 44 -20.58 -19.90 29.81
N GLU A 45 -20.73 -21.17 29.43
CA GLU A 45 -19.66 -22.14 29.45
C GLU A 45 -18.67 -21.89 28.29
N ALA A 46 -19.18 -21.51 27.12
CA ALA A 46 -18.35 -21.10 26.00
C ALA A 46 -17.45 -19.90 26.36
N GLU A 47 -18.04 -18.89 27.00
CA GLU A 47 -17.30 -17.71 27.45
C GLU A 47 -16.26 -18.07 28.52
N LYS A 48 -16.59 -18.96 29.48
CA LYS A 48 -15.61 -19.43 30.47
C LYS A 48 -14.42 -20.13 29.83
N ILE A 49 -14.65 -21.02 28.86
CA ILE A 49 -13.57 -21.69 28.12
C ILE A 49 -12.76 -20.65 27.34
N PHE A 50 -13.41 -19.68 26.71
CA PHE A 50 -12.72 -18.60 25.99
C PHE A 50 -11.87 -17.71 26.90
N GLN A 51 -12.31 -17.43 28.12
CA GLN A 51 -11.51 -16.73 29.13
C GLN A 51 -10.29 -17.56 29.58
N GLN A 52 -10.42 -18.89 29.70
CA GLN A 52 -9.29 -19.77 29.97
C GLN A 52 -8.27 -19.74 28.83
N ILE A 53 -8.73 -19.81 27.57
CA ILE A 53 -7.88 -19.67 26.39
C ILE A 53 -7.16 -18.32 26.40
N SER A 54 -7.90 -17.23 26.65
CA SER A 54 -7.35 -15.87 26.72
C SER A 54 -6.30 -15.73 27.81
N THR A 55 -6.45 -16.44 28.93
CA THR A 55 -5.44 -16.48 30.00
C THR A 55 -4.14 -17.15 29.53
N VAL A 56 -4.23 -18.23 28.76
CA VAL A 56 -3.06 -18.94 28.20
C VAL A 56 -2.39 -18.12 27.09
N LEU A 57 -3.17 -17.43 26.26
CA LEU A 57 -2.68 -16.68 25.09
C LEU A 57 -2.32 -15.21 25.40
N GLY A 58 -2.79 -14.66 26.53
CA GLY A 58 -2.65 -13.26 26.93
C GLY A 58 -3.46 -12.28 26.08
N GLU A 59 -3.29 -10.97 26.31
CA GLU A 59 -3.94 -9.87 25.56
C GLU A 59 -3.68 -9.91 24.04
N ALA A 60 -2.67 -10.67 23.61
CA ALA A 60 -2.37 -10.97 22.21
C ALA A 60 -3.46 -11.81 21.51
N GLY A 61 -4.33 -12.43 22.28
CA GLY A 61 -5.44 -13.27 21.83
C GLY A 61 -6.72 -12.51 21.47
N SER A 62 -6.65 -11.19 21.21
CA SER A 62 -7.81 -10.41 20.79
C SER A 62 -8.25 -10.80 19.36
N SER A 63 -8.87 -11.96 19.20
CA SER A 63 -10.04 -12.00 18.33
C SER A 63 -11.04 -11.08 19.00
N ASP A 64 -11.51 -10.05 18.31
CA ASP A 64 -12.30 -9.00 18.98
C ASP A 64 -13.54 -9.56 19.70
N GLN A 65 -14.09 -10.72 19.32
CA GLN A 65 -15.24 -11.35 19.99
C GLN A 65 -15.25 -12.88 19.78
N LEU A 66 -15.63 -13.64 20.81
CA LEU A 66 -16.11 -15.01 20.65
C LEU A 66 -17.46 -14.96 19.91
N ASN A 67 -17.51 -15.50 18.69
CA ASN A 67 -18.72 -15.42 17.86
C ASN A 67 -19.41 -16.77 17.75
N LEU A 68 -20.74 -16.78 17.69
CA LEU A 68 -21.50 -17.99 17.38
C LEU A 68 -21.26 -18.37 15.91
N VAL A 69 -20.53 -19.46 15.67
CA VAL A 69 -20.17 -19.92 14.32
C VAL A 69 -21.10 -21.02 13.80
N SER A 70 -21.83 -21.71 14.68
CA SER A 70 -22.84 -22.69 14.31
C SER A 70 -23.96 -22.73 15.34
N LYS A 71 -25.20 -22.87 14.87
CA LYS A 71 -26.38 -23.09 15.72
C LYS A 71 -26.63 -24.56 16.01
N VAL A 72 -26.22 -25.48 15.13
CA VAL A 72 -26.47 -26.92 15.23
C VAL A 72 -25.29 -27.72 14.60
N PRO A 73 -24.48 -28.47 15.39
CA PRO A 73 -24.36 -28.33 16.84
C PRO A 73 -23.90 -26.91 17.19
N ARG A 74 -24.30 -26.43 18.37
CA ARG A 74 -23.94 -25.08 18.80
C ARG A 74 -22.43 -24.98 18.99
N ALA A 75 -21.81 -24.00 18.33
CA ALA A 75 -20.37 -23.80 18.41
C ALA A 75 -20.00 -22.32 18.34
N TYR A 76 -18.96 -21.98 19.08
CA TYR A 76 -18.38 -20.65 19.15
C TYR A 76 -16.98 -20.66 18.53
N GLY A 77 -16.56 -19.54 17.97
CA GLY A 77 -15.28 -19.44 17.28
C GLY A 77 -14.59 -18.10 17.46
N ALA A 78 -13.26 -18.17 17.48
CA ALA A 78 -12.33 -17.05 17.54
C ALA A 78 -11.30 -17.19 16.41
N ASP A 79 -11.26 -16.21 15.51
CA ASP A 79 -10.36 -16.19 14.35
C ASP A 79 -9.08 -15.42 14.63
N TYR A 80 -7.93 -16.01 14.28
CA TYR A 80 -6.62 -15.43 14.45
C TYR A 80 -5.96 -15.22 13.08
N LYS A 81 -5.86 -13.95 12.69
CA LYS A 81 -5.17 -13.50 11.47
C LYS A 81 -3.64 -13.53 11.63
N PRO A 82 -2.85 -13.41 10.55
CA PRO A 82 -1.39 -13.51 10.62
C PRO A 82 -0.70 -12.64 11.67
N ALA A 83 -1.10 -11.37 11.84
CA ALA A 83 -0.54 -10.53 12.90
C ALA A 83 -0.85 -11.07 14.32
N ALA A 84 -2.08 -11.54 14.56
CA ALA A 84 -2.48 -12.11 15.84
C ALA A 84 -1.76 -13.43 16.13
N ILE A 85 -1.58 -14.28 15.10
CA ILE A 85 -0.84 -15.55 15.20
C ILE A 85 0.60 -15.31 15.68
N ILE A 86 1.29 -14.30 15.16
CA ILE A 86 2.66 -13.95 15.59
C ILE A 86 2.68 -13.63 17.08
N ASN A 87 1.76 -12.78 17.54
CA ASN A 87 1.69 -12.39 18.94
C ASN A 87 1.38 -13.59 19.83
N VAL A 88 0.46 -14.46 19.41
CA VAL A 88 0.12 -15.71 20.09
C VAL A 88 1.35 -16.61 20.24
N LEU A 89 2.09 -16.85 19.17
CA LEU A 89 3.31 -17.68 19.18
C LEU A 89 4.37 -17.11 20.14
N GLU A 90 4.58 -15.78 20.13
CA GLU A 90 5.50 -15.13 21.07
C GLU A 90 5.08 -15.33 22.53
N LYS A 91 3.76 -15.33 22.82
CA LYS A 91 3.23 -15.51 24.18
C LYS A 91 3.29 -16.93 24.71
N ILE A 92 3.06 -17.93 23.85
CA ILE A 92 3.13 -19.34 24.26
C ILE A 92 4.58 -19.87 24.36
N GLY A 93 5.58 -18.99 24.28
CA GLY A 93 7.00 -19.35 24.40
C GLY A 93 7.63 -19.87 23.11
N GLU A 94 7.06 -19.55 21.95
CA GLU A 94 7.50 -20.03 20.63
C GLU A 94 8.03 -18.89 19.71
N PRO A 95 8.96 -18.02 20.17
CA PRO A 95 9.39 -16.84 19.42
C PRO A 95 10.14 -17.18 18.13
N GLN A 96 10.82 -18.34 18.07
CA GLN A 96 11.48 -18.77 16.83
C GLN A 96 10.46 -19.16 15.76
N LYS A 97 9.39 -19.86 16.12
CA LYS A 97 8.29 -20.15 15.20
C LYS A 97 7.56 -18.88 14.78
N ALA A 98 7.37 -17.92 15.69
CA ALA A 98 6.79 -16.62 15.35
C ALA A 98 7.62 -15.88 14.29
N LYS A 99 8.95 -15.87 14.44
CA LYS A 99 9.88 -15.27 13.50
C LYS A 99 9.87 -15.99 12.14
N GLU A 100 9.90 -17.31 12.15
CA GLU A 100 9.83 -18.14 10.92
C GLU A 100 8.53 -17.88 10.16
N TYR A 101 7.40 -17.94 10.86
CA TYR A 101 6.08 -17.68 10.32
C TYR A 101 5.98 -16.27 9.72
N ARG A 102 6.42 -15.25 10.48
CA ARG A 102 6.48 -13.86 9.99
C ARG A 102 7.30 -13.75 8.71
N GLY A 103 8.46 -14.42 8.65
CA GLY A 103 9.33 -14.46 7.48
C GLY A 103 8.62 -15.03 6.26
N LYS A 104 8.02 -16.22 6.39
CA LYS A 104 7.32 -16.91 5.30
C LYS A 104 6.12 -16.11 4.76
N ILE A 105 5.26 -15.58 5.63
CA ILE A 105 4.11 -14.77 5.20
C ILE A 105 4.54 -13.46 4.55
N SER A 106 5.56 -12.80 5.11
CA SER A 106 6.06 -11.54 4.54
C SER A 106 6.69 -11.75 3.17
N GLU A 107 7.45 -12.84 3.00
CA GLU A 107 8.05 -13.21 1.71
C GLU A 107 6.99 -13.50 0.64
N GLU A 108 5.99 -14.32 0.97
CA GLU A 108 4.86 -14.62 0.07
C GLU A 108 4.14 -13.34 -0.36
N ASN A 109 3.71 -12.51 0.60
CA ASN A 109 3.01 -11.26 0.31
C ASN A 109 3.87 -10.30 -0.51
N GLN A 110 5.18 -10.24 -0.23
CA GLN A 110 6.11 -9.41 -1.00
C GLN A 110 6.25 -9.89 -2.44
N GLN A 111 6.36 -11.20 -2.68
CA GLN A 111 6.40 -11.76 -4.02
C GLN A 111 5.13 -11.44 -4.80
N VAL A 112 3.95 -11.62 -4.18
CA VAL A 112 2.65 -11.27 -4.78
C VAL A 112 2.59 -9.78 -5.14
N ALA A 113 2.97 -8.90 -4.22
CA ALA A 113 2.97 -7.44 -4.45
C ALA A 113 3.90 -7.03 -5.59
N LEU A 114 5.09 -7.65 -5.70
CA LEU A 114 6.04 -7.40 -6.78
C LEU A 114 5.47 -7.84 -8.14
N LYS A 115 4.91 -9.06 -8.21
CA LYS A 115 4.32 -9.61 -9.44
C LYS A 115 3.12 -8.76 -9.91
N LEU A 116 2.22 -8.37 -9.01
CA LEU A 116 1.10 -7.47 -9.32
C LEU A 116 1.57 -6.10 -9.82
N SER A 117 2.57 -5.52 -9.16
CA SER A 117 3.13 -4.22 -9.56
C SER A 117 3.78 -4.28 -10.95
N GLU A 118 4.43 -5.39 -11.31
CA GLU A 118 5.02 -5.55 -12.65
C GLU A 118 3.92 -5.75 -13.72
N LEU A 119 2.86 -6.52 -13.42
CA LEU A 119 1.70 -6.64 -14.32
C LEU A 119 1.08 -5.28 -14.63
N MET A 120 0.86 -4.46 -13.60
CA MET A 120 0.16 -3.17 -13.71
C MET A 120 1.09 -1.95 -13.85
N LYS A 121 2.36 -2.18 -14.19
CA LYS A 121 3.39 -1.14 -14.29
C LYS A 121 3.05 -0.04 -15.30
N GLU A 122 2.47 -0.42 -16.43
CA GLU A 122 2.02 0.51 -17.48
C GLU A 122 0.88 1.41 -16.99
N ASN A 123 0.06 0.89 -16.08
CA ASN A 123 -1.02 1.64 -15.43
C ASN A 123 -0.54 2.45 -14.23
N LYS A 124 0.77 2.42 -13.90
CA LYS A 124 1.38 3.10 -12.76
C LYS A 124 0.73 2.73 -11.43
N VAL A 125 0.19 1.51 -11.31
CA VAL A 125 -0.34 0.97 -10.06
C VAL A 125 0.80 0.28 -9.31
N GLN A 126 0.98 0.63 -8.04
CA GLN A 126 1.98 0.01 -7.18
C GLN A 126 1.30 -0.68 -6.01
N TRP A 127 1.58 -1.98 -5.87
CA TRP A 127 1.12 -2.81 -4.76
C TRP A 127 2.22 -2.91 -3.70
N LYS A 128 1.80 -2.98 -2.43
CA LYS A 128 2.67 -3.06 -1.26
C LYS A 128 2.21 -4.22 -0.38
N ALA A 129 3.17 -4.92 0.20
CA ALA A 129 2.93 -6.01 1.12
C ALA A 129 2.92 -5.53 2.58
N SER A 130 2.10 -6.18 3.40
CA SER A 130 2.17 -6.17 4.87
C SER A 130 2.03 -7.60 5.38
N ILE A 131 2.02 -7.79 6.71
CA ILE A 131 1.77 -9.11 7.28
C ILE A 131 0.33 -9.59 7.03
N ASP A 132 -0.62 -8.67 6.90
CA ASP A 132 -2.06 -8.96 6.77
C ASP A 132 -2.52 -9.06 5.31
N GLY A 133 -1.63 -8.80 4.34
CA GLY A 133 -1.94 -8.99 2.92
C GLY A 133 -1.21 -8.05 1.98
N VAL A 134 -1.81 -7.82 0.82
CA VAL A 134 -1.24 -7.02 -0.28
C VAL A 134 -2.23 -5.94 -0.70
N PHE A 135 -1.78 -4.70 -0.74
CA PHE A 135 -2.64 -3.52 -0.89
C PHE A 135 -2.09 -2.52 -1.89
N CYS A 136 -2.96 -1.81 -2.58
CA CYS A 136 -2.59 -0.63 -3.35
C CYS A 136 -3.55 0.53 -3.07
N THR A 137 -2.99 1.74 -3.15
CA THR A 137 -3.77 2.98 -3.26
C THR A 137 -3.37 3.63 -4.58
N HIS A 138 -4.36 3.90 -5.44
CA HIS A 138 -4.15 4.44 -6.78
C HIS A 138 -5.12 5.59 -7.05
N ILE A 139 -4.69 6.58 -7.82
CA ILE A 139 -5.58 7.63 -8.34
C ILE A 139 -5.99 7.24 -9.74
N GLN A 140 -7.24 6.80 -9.87
CA GLN A 140 -7.83 6.47 -11.15
C GLN A 140 -8.33 7.75 -11.81
N GLN A 141 -7.82 8.01 -13.02
CA GLN A 141 -8.37 9.04 -13.89
C GLN A 141 -9.58 8.47 -14.64
N VAL A 142 -10.70 9.19 -14.60
CA VAL A 142 -11.95 8.90 -15.29
C VAL A 142 -12.41 10.12 -16.08
N SER A 143 -13.29 9.92 -17.06
CA SER A 143 -13.84 11.04 -17.84
C SER A 143 -14.74 11.91 -16.96
N THR A 144 -14.86 13.20 -17.31
CA THR A 144 -15.78 14.11 -16.63
C THR A 144 -17.23 13.61 -16.70
N THR A 145 -17.64 13.06 -17.84
CA THR A 145 -18.99 12.52 -18.02
C THR A 145 -19.26 11.31 -17.12
N ASP A 146 -18.32 10.37 -17.01
CA ASP A 146 -18.48 9.20 -16.15
C ASP A 146 -18.45 9.60 -14.67
N TYR A 147 -17.59 10.55 -14.33
CA TYR A 147 -17.52 11.13 -12.99
C TYR A 147 -18.83 11.82 -12.60
N ASP A 148 -19.40 12.64 -13.47
CA ASP A 148 -20.64 13.37 -13.18
C ASP A 148 -21.84 12.42 -13.05
N ASN A 149 -21.85 11.33 -13.83
CA ASN A 149 -22.93 10.34 -13.82
C ASN A 149 -22.84 9.34 -12.66
N GLN A 150 -21.63 8.89 -12.30
CA GLN A 150 -21.42 7.75 -11.39
C GLN A 150 -20.49 8.06 -10.20
N GLY A 151 -19.81 9.20 -10.21
CA GLY A 151 -18.92 9.65 -9.13
C GLY A 151 -17.80 8.65 -8.84
N ARG A 152 -17.85 8.06 -7.64
CA ARG A 152 -16.82 7.12 -7.16
C ARG A 152 -16.87 5.78 -7.89
N GLU A 153 -18.06 5.36 -8.33
CA GLU A 153 -18.23 4.06 -8.98
C GLU A 153 -17.54 4.04 -10.35
N ALA A 154 -17.49 5.17 -11.07
CA ALA A 154 -16.69 5.29 -12.30
C ALA A 154 -15.21 4.96 -12.05
N GLY A 155 -14.66 5.38 -10.90
CA GLY A 155 -13.29 5.05 -10.54
C GLY A 155 -13.08 3.58 -10.22
N LYS A 156 -14.08 2.94 -9.59
CA LYS A 156 -14.07 1.51 -9.33
C LYS A 156 -14.10 0.72 -10.64
N GLU A 157 -15.06 1.04 -11.53
CA GLU A 157 -15.22 0.37 -12.82
C GLU A 157 -13.96 0.52 -13.70
N ALA A 158 -13.39 1.72 -13.78
CA ALA A 158 -12.16 1.95 -14.56
C ALA A 158 -10.95 1.18 -14.00
N PHE A 159 -10.87 1.01 -12.69
CA PHE A 159 -9.85 0.18 -12.06
C PHE A 159 -10.10 -1.31 -12.32
N GLU A 160 -11.35 -1.77 -12.23
CA GLU A 160 -11.73 -3.14 -12.55
C GLU A 160 -11.42 -3.48 -14.01
N ASP A 161 -11.73 -2.59 -14.96
CA ASP A 161 -11.42 -2.77 -16.37
C ASP A 161 -9.91 -2.85 -16.63
N THR A 162 -9.11 -2.14 -15.83
CA THR A 162 -7.66 -2.28 -15.84
C THR A 162 -7.23 -3.67 -15.41
N LEU A 163 -7.84 -4.25 -14.37
CA LEU A 163 -7.58 -5.63 -13.94
C LEU A 163 -8.07 -6.67 -14.95
N LYS A 164 -9.24 -6.47 -15.58
CA LYS A 164 -9.79 -7.37 -16.63
C LYS A 164 -8.81 -7.57 -17.76
N LYS A 165 -8.08 -6.52 -18.17
CA LYS A 165 -7.05 -6.60 -19.22
C LYS A 165 -5.96 -7.61 -18.94
N PHE A 166 -5.69 -7.97 -17.69
CA PHE A 166 -4.68 -8.99 -17.37
C PHE A 166 -5.32 -10.32 -16.98
N ARG A 167 -6.49 -10.25 -16.35
CA ARG A 167 -7.22 -11.40 -15.84
C ARG A 167 -7.92 -12.18 -16.94
N ASP A 168 -8.66 -11.51 -17.81
CA ASP A 168 -9.60 -12.17 -18.72
C ASP A 168 -8.91 -12.82 -19.94
N HIS A 169 -7.62 -12.53 -20.16
CA HIS A 169 -6.77 -13.24 -21.11
C HIS A 169 -6.33 -14.64 -20.64
N LEU A 170 -6.60 -14.98 -19.37
CA LEU A 170 -6.33 -16.30 -18.83
C LEU A 170 -7.58 -17.19 -18.90
N PRO A 171 -7.40 -18.52 -19.06
CA PRO A 171 -8.46 -19.50 -18.85
C PRO A 171 -9.15 -19.28 -17.50
N GLU A 172 -10.43 -19.62 -17.40
CA GLU A 172 -11.26 -19.30 -16.23
C GLU A 172 -10.66 -19.82 -14.91
N GLU A 173 -10.11 -21.03 -14.95
CA GLU A 173 -9.40 -21.72 -13.88
C GLU A 173 -8.13 -20.98 -13.40
N ASP A 174 -7.53 -20.16 -14.27
CA ASP A 174 -6.27 -19.45 -14.05
C ASP A 174 -6.46 -17.95 -13.82
N ARG A 175 -7.70 -17.46 -13.86
CA ARG A 175 -7.99 -16.03 -13.67
C ARG A 175 -7.58 -15.57 -12.27
N ILE A 176 -6.86 -14.46 -12.21
CA ILE A 176 -6.55 -13.78 -10.95
C ILE A 176 -7.87 -13.47 -10.19
N PRO A 177 -7.95 -13.77 -8.88
CA PRO A 177 -9.11 -13.40 -8.06
C PRO A 177 -9.28 -11.88 -8.02
N TRP A 178 -10.50 -11.41 -7.76
CA TRP A 178 -10.75 -9.97 -7.58
C TRP A 178 -10.22 -9.49 -6.22
N PRO A 179 -9.50 -8.35 -6.15
CA PRO A 179 -9.24 -7.70 -4.88
C PRO A 179 -10.53 -7.09 -4.33
N HIS A 180 -10.57 -6.89 -3.01
CA HIS A 180 -11.55 -5.99 -2.43
C HIS A 180 -11.21 -4.56 -2.86
N ILE A 181 -12.18 -3.81 -3.37
CA ILE A 181 -11.98 -2.46 -3.90
C ILE A 181 -12.92 -1.50 -3.18
N GLU A 182 -12.33 -0.47 -2.57
CA GLU A 182 -13.01 0.67 -1.99
C GLU A 182 -12.60 1.93 -2.74
N THR A 183 -13.57 2.83 -2.94
CA THR A 183 -13.34 4.07 -3.67
C THR A 183 -13.82 5.25 -2.88
N GLU A 184 -12.98 6.27 -2.85
CA GLU A 184 -13.29 7.57 -2.27
C GLU A 184 -13.25 8.61 -3.39
N LEU A 185 -14.28 9.47 -3.44
CA LEU A 185 -14.21 10.67 -4.28
C LEU A 185 -12.96 11.45 -3.86
N GLY A 186 -12.18 11.88 -4.87
CA GLY A 186 -10.91 12.55 -4.66
C GLY A 186 -10.97 13.56 -3.53
N ILE A 187 -10.11 13.36 -2.54
CA ILE A 187 -9.59 14.30 -1.54
C ILE A 187 -10.47 15.55 -1.37
N LYS A 188 -11.11 15.72 -0.20
CA LYS A 188 -11.68 17.01 0.22
C LYS A 188 -10.56 18.07 0.38
N ALA A 189 -9.92 18.47 -0.70
CA ALA A 189 -9.07 19.64 -0.76
C ALA A 189 -9.99 20.79 -1.14
N ARG A 190 -10.12 21.75 -0.22
CA ARG A 190 -10.81 23.02 -0.47
C ARG A 190 -10.28 23.61 -1.77
N ASN A 191 -11.20 23.93 -2.68
CA ASN A 191 -11.09 24.88 -3.78
C ASN A 191 -10.48 24.47 -5.13
N ASP A 192 -9.99 23.24 -5.29
CA ASP A 192 -9.44 22.81 -6.58
C ASP A 192 -10.32 21.69 -7.13
N PHE A 193 -11.22 22.02 -8.05
CA PHE A 193 -12.10 21.07 -8.75
C PHE A 193 -11.28 20.03 -9.54
N GLN A 194 -10.73 19.00 -8.88
CA GLN A 194 -10.09 17.85 -9.52
C GLN A 194 -11.13 16.84 -10.02
N ILE A 195 -12.04 17.32 -10.86
CA ILE A 195 -13.08 16.52 -11.52
C ILE A 195 -12.41 15.38 -12.31
N GLY A 196 -12.95 14.17 -12.20
CA GLY A 196 -12.44 13.01 -12.93
C GLY A 196 -11.26 12.29 -12.28
N LYS A 197 -10.89 12.58 -11.02
CA LYS A 197 -9.93 11.78 -10.26
C LYS A 197 -10.60 11.09 -9.08
N VAL A 198 -10.50 9.76 -9.04
CA VAL A 198 -11.06 8.94 -7.96
C VAL A 198 -9.92 8.21 -7.26
N LYS A 199 -9.91 8.25 -5.93
CA LYS A 199 -8.98 7.45 -5.14
C LYS A 199 -9.55 6.04 -5.03
N VAL A 200 -8.74 5.06 -5.39
CA VAL A 200 -9.06 3.63 -5.34
C VAL A 200 -8.11 2.98 -4.36
N ASP A 201 -8.65 2.38 -3.31
CA ASP A 201 -7.95 1.51 -2.38
C ASP A 201 -8.35 0.07 -2.70
N ALA A 202 -7.39 -0.79 -3.03
CA ALA A 202 -7.64 -2.18 -3.34
C ALA A 202 -6.73 -3.11 -2.54
N GLY A 203 -7.23 -4.29 -2.17
CA GLY A 203 -6.47 -5.20 -1.32
C GLY A 203 -6.87 -6.67 -1.44
N TYR A 204 -5.87 -7.53 -1.29
CA TYR A 204 -6.01 -8.95 -1.02
C TYR A 204 -5.63 -9.20 0.44
N ASN A 205 -6.64 -9.41 1.27
CA ASN A 205 -6.50 -9.63 2.71
C ASN A 205 -6.99 -11.03 3.16
N SER A 206 -7.59 -11.80 2.24
CA SER A 206 -7.88 -13.22 2.43
C SER A 206 -6.64 -14.03 2.07
N GLY A 207 -6.30 -14.99 2.93
CA GLY A 207 -5.17 -15.87 2.67
C GLY A 207 -5.44 -16.86 1.55
N GLU A 208 -6.68 -17.30 1.35
CA GLU A 208 -7.07 -18.11 0.18
C GLU A 208 -6.85 -17.34 -1.12
N ALA A 209 -7.29 -16.08 -1.14
CA ALA A 209 -7.09 -15.21 -2.29
C ALA A 209 -5.60 -15.02 -2.59
N LEU A 210 -4.76 -14.82 -1.56
CA LEU A 210 -3.31 -14.65 -1.71
C LEU A 210 -2.60 -15.92 -2.18
N GLU A 211 -2.98 -17.09 -1.64
CA GLU A 211 -2.42 -18.40 -2.02
C GLU A 211 -2.71 -18.70 -3.49
N HIS A 212 -3.97 -18.59 -3.93
CA HIS A 212 -4.36 -18.75 -5.33
C HIS A 212 -3.75 -17.69 -6.25
N LEU A 213 -3.69 -16.44 -5.78
CA LEU A 213 -3.14 -15.34 -6.54
C LEU A 213 -1.66 -15.57 -6.85
N ASN A 214 -0.87 -16.04 -5.88
CA ASN A 214 0.55 -16.26 -6.11
C ASN A 214 0.83 -17.31 -7.20
N GLU A 215 0.05 -18.39 -7.24
CA GLU A 215 0.12 -19.43 -8.27
C GLU A 215 -0.27 -18.91 -9.67
N ARG A 216 -1.30 -18.05 -9.74
CA ARG A 216 -1.85 -17.55 -11.00
C ARG A 216 -1.06 -16.38 -11.60
N LEU A 217 -0.39 -15.59 -10.76
CA LEU A 217 0.39 -14.43 -11.20
C LEU A 217 1.57 -14.81 -12.10
N ASP A 218 2.19 -15.96 -11.87
CA ASP A 218 3.30 -16.42 -12.72
C ASP A 218 2.81 -16.74 -14.15
N LYS A 219 1.62 -17.35 -14.27
CA LYS A 219 0.97 -17.60 -15.56
C LYS A 219 0.57 -16.29 -16.24
N ALA A 220 0.03 -15.33 -15.50
CA ALA A 220 -0.34 -14.01 -16.01
C ALA A 220 0.87 -13.24 -16.57
N LEU A 221 2.00 -13.26 -15.86
CA LEU A 221 3.23 -12.61 -16.29
C LEU A 221 3.78 -13.25 -17.58
N LEU A 222 3.74 -14.58 -17.67
CA LEU A 222 4.19 -15.31 -18.85
C LEU A 222 3.28 -15.04 -20.06
N ALA A 223 1.96 -14.98 -19.87
CA ALA A 223 1.00 -14.61 -20.91
C ALA A 223 1.26 -13.17 -21.43
N LYS A 224 1.50 -12.21 -20.53
CA LYS A 224 1.83 -10.82 -20.89
C LYS A 224 3.12 -10.73 -21.72
N GLN A 225 4.16 -11.48 -21.33
CA GLN A 225 5.43 -11.54 -22.08
C GLN A 225 5.26 -12.16 -23.47
N THR A 226 4.41 -13.19 -23.58
CA THR A 226 4.12 -13.87 -24.84
C THR A 226 3.38 -12.93 -25.80
N GLN A 227 2.37 -12.20 -25.31
CA GLN A 227 1.64 -11.19 -26.09
C GLN A 227 2.56 -10.05 -26.56
N ALA A 228 3.43 -9.54 -25.69
CA ALA A 228 4.40 -8.50 -26.08
C ALA A 228 5.42 -8.98 -27.13
N SER A 229 5.65 -10.29 -27.23
CA SER A 229 6.55 -10.91 -28.21
C SER A 229 5.86 -11.15 -29.55
N THR A 230 4.60 -11.58 -29.56
CA THR A 230 3.80 -11.74 -30.79
C THR A 230 3.47 -10.40 -31.46
N SER A 231 3.26 -9.32 -30.68
CA SER A 231 3.02 -7.97 -31.23
C SER A 231 4.25 -7.35 -31.90
N LYS A 232 5.45 -7.96 -31.77
CA LYS A 232 6.68 -7.51 -32.43
C LYS A 232 6.97 -8.25 -33.75
N THR A 233 6.14 -9.21 -34.17
CA THR A 233 6.42 -10.06 -35.34
C THR A 233 5.33 -10.02 -36.42
N GLU A 234 4.39 -9.07 -36.38
CA GLU A 234 3.53 -8.79 -37.53
C GLU A 234 4.03 -7.54 -38.26
N GLY A 235 4.78 -7.81 -39.34
CA GLY A 235 5.24 -6.82 -40.29
C GLY A 235 4.10 -6.19 -41.07
N LEU A 236 4.33 -4.93 -41.44
CA LEU A 236 3.54 -4.10 -42.36
C LEU A 236 3.00 -4.84 -43.58
N PRO A 237 1.92 -4.30 -44.18
CA PRO A 237 2.12 -3.68 -45.48
C PRO A 237 1.75 -2.19 -45.50
N LEU A 238 2.64 -1.43 -46.13
CA LEU A 238 2.45 -0.05 -46.54
C LEU A 238 1.18 0.10 -47.40
N LYS A 239 0.38 1.14 -47.10
CA LYS A 239 -0.08 2.07 -48.12
C LYS A 239 -0.01 3.50 -47.61
N GLN A 240 0.75 4.31 -48.35
CA GLN A 240 0.70 5.76 -48.35
C GLN A 240 -0.72 6.20 -48.75
N ASP A 241 -1.26 7.18 -48.04
CA ASP A 241 -1.76 8.38 -48.68
C ASP A 241 -1.67 9.56 -47.72
N ASP A 242 -1.32 10.67 -48.34
CA ASP A 242 -0.89 11.95 -47.80
C ASP A 242 -2.09 12.79 -47.30
N VAL A 243 -1.77 13.95 -46.72
CA VAL A 243 -2.61 15.14 -46.51
C VAL A 243 -2.97 15.48 -45.04
N THR A 244 -2.28 16.53 -44.59
CA THR A 244 -2.60 17.53 -43.53
C THR A 244 -2.37 17.19 -42.06
N CYS A 245 -1.16 17.53 -41.56
CA CYS A 245 -0.98 18.02 -40.19
C CYS A 245 0.23 18.96 -40.08
N LYS A 246 0.14 20.16 -40.67
CA LYS A 246 1.16 21.22 -40.55
C LYS A 246 0.68 22.51 -39.85
N THR A 247 -0.50 22.53 -39.23
CA THR A 247 -1.06 23.79 -38.71
C THR A 247 -1.23 23.87 -37.18
N ILE A 248 -0.86 22.84 -36.42
CA ILE A 248 -1.10 22.86 -34.94
C ILE A 248 0.18 23.09 -34.12
N LYS A 249 1.37 23.00 -34.72
CA LYS A 249 2.65 23.11 -33.98
C LYS A 249 3.14 24.53 -33.72
N SER A 250 2.53 25.57 -34.28
CA SER A 250 2.98 26.97 -34.10
C SER A 250 2.15 27.81 -33.12
N ALA A 251 1.11 27.24 -32.48
CA ALA A 251 0.24 27.97 -31.55
C ALA A 251 0.46 27.62 -30.06
N LEU A 252 1.43 26.75 -29.74
CA LEU A 252 1.67 26.24 -28.38
C LEU A 252 3.04 26.62 -27.80
N MET A 253 3.84 27.45 -28.48
CA MET A 253 5.16 27.86 -28.01
C MET A 253 5.22 29.25 -27.34
N ASP A 254 4.12 30.02 -27.29
CA ASP A 254 4.15 31.41 -26.81
C ASP A 254 3.61 31.66 -25.38
N MET A 255 3.51 30.64 -24.51
CA MET A 255 3.04 30.86 -23.12
C MET A 255 3.80 30.12 -22.00
N LYS A 256 5.12 29.99 -22.06
CA LYS A 256 5.93 29.66 -20.86
C LYS A 256 7.27 30.39 -20.83
N GLN A 257 7.23 31.68 -20.49
CA GLN A 257 8.38 32.35 -19.86
C GLN A 257 8.06 32.57 -18.38
N GLY A 258 8.54 31.66 -17.53
CA GLY A 258 8.71 31.94 -16.10
C GLY A 258 10.00 32.73 -15.90
N SER A 259 9.95 33.77 -15.07
CA SER A 259 11.10 34.63 -14.75
C SER A 259 12.34 33.84 -14.29
N PRO A 260 13.57 34.20 -14.72
CA PRO A 260 14.82 33.57 -14.29
C PRO A 260 15.04 33.53 -12.76
N SER A 261 14.40 34.45 -12.02
CA SER A 261 14.52 34.55 -10.56
C SER A 261 13.81 33.43 -9.80
N THR A 262 12.75 32.84 -10.36
CA THR A 262 11.95 31.81 -9.70
C THR A 262 12.58 30.42 -9.82
N ASP A 263 13.34 30.15 -10.89
CA ASP A 263 14.01 28.86 -11.12
C ASP A 263 15.26 28.69 -10.24
N LEU A 264 16.04 29.76 -10.04
CA LEU A 264 17.17 29.79 -9.08
C LEU A 264 16.69 29.52 -7.65
N PHE A 265 15.61 30.17 -7.24
CA PHE A 265 15.01 30.03 -5.92
C PHE A 265 14.49 28.61 -5.63
N LYS A 266 13.95 27.92 -6.65
CA LYS A 266 13.52 26.52 -6.56
C LYS A 266 14.70 25.54 -6.51
N LYS A 267 15.83 25.85 -7.17
CA LYS A 267 17.07 25.05 -7.07
C LYS A 267 17.69 25.09 -5.68
N ASP A 268 17.66 26.25 -5.03
CA ASP A 268 18.13 26.39 -3.65
C ASP A 268 17.27 25.58 -2.68
N LEU A 269 15.94 25.59 -2.86
CA LEU A 269 15.04 24.75 -2.09
C LEU A 269 15.33 23.25 -2.28
N LEU A 270 15.50 22.79 -3.53
CA LEU A 270 15.83 21.38 -3.81
C LEU A 270 17.14 20.95 -3.14
N THR A 271 18.12 21.85 -3.08
CA THR A 271 19.40 21.59 -2.38
C THR A 271 19.19 21.41 -0.88
N LYS A 272 18.36 22.25 -0.24
CA LYS A 272 18.03 22.10 1.19
C LYS A 272 17.23 20.83 1.49
N ILE A 273 16.34 20.43 0.57
CA ILE A 273 15.60 19.16 0.69
C ILE A 273 16.57 17.98 0.58
N GLU A 274 17.53 18.04 -0.33
CA GLU A 274 18.57 17.03 -0.49
C GLU A 274 19.41 16.87 0.79
N ASP A 275 19.81 17.99 1.40
CA ASP A 275 20.55 18.01 2.66
C ASP A 275 19.76 17.29 3.78
N PHE A 276 18.48 17.62 3.94
CA PHE A 276 17.61 16.96 4.92
C PHE A 276 17.50 15.44 4.67
N CYS A 277 17.45 15.01 3.41
CA CYS A 277 17.38 13.59 3.07
C CYS A 277 18.67 12.83 3.40
N LYS A 278 19.84 13.48 3.29
CA LYS A 278 21.14 12.89 3.64
C LYS A 278 21.29 12.61 5.14
N GLU A 279 20.61 13.40 5.98
CA GLU A 279 20.63 13.23 7.44
C GLU A 279 19.82 12.00 7.91
N HIS A 280 18.94 11.49 7.05
CA HIS A 280 18.06 10.36 7.37
C HIS A 280 18.14 9.22 6.32
N PRO A 281 19.33 8.64 6.08
CA PRO A 281 19.58 7.72 4.97
C PRO A 281 18.85 6.36 5.11
N LYS A 282 18.39 6.03 6.32
CA LYS A 282 17.66 4.79 6.62
C LYS A 282 16.15 4.88 6.34
N VAL A 283 15.65 6.06 5.95
CA VAL A 283 14.24 6.27 5.64
C VAL A 283 14.02 6.11 4.13
N ASP A 284 13.41 4.98 3.74
CA ASP A 284 13.11 4.63 2.33
C ASP A 284 12.51 5.81 1.53
N GLY A 285 11.51 6.52 2.09
CA GLY A 285 10.90 7.64 1.38
C GLY A 285 11.83 8.84 1.17
N LEU A 286 12.76 9.11 2.10
CA LEU A 286 13.73 10.21 1.96
C LEU A 286 14.86 9.82 1.00
N GLN A 287 15.22 8.53 0.97
CA GLN A 287 16.13 8.00 -0.05
C GLN A 287 15.54 8.13 -1.46
N GLN A 288 14.23 7.87 -1.62
CA GLN A 288 13.54 8.07 -2.90
C GLN A 288 13.51 9.55 -3.34
N ILE A 289 13.32 10.48 -2.39
CA ILE A 289 13.41 11.93 -2.65
C ILE A 289 14.83 12.31 -3.08
N TYR A 290 15.84 11.86 -2.34
CA TYR A 290 17.25 12.11 -2.65
C TYR A 290 17.67 11.63 -4.05
N VAL A 291 17.28 10.41 -4.41
CA VAL A 291 17.57 9.84 -5.74
C VAL A 291 16.88 10.64 -6.83
N LYS A 292 15.63 11.09 -6.63
CA LYS A 292 14.90 11.91 -7.61
C LYS A 292 15.54 13.27 -7.84
N ILE A 293 16.01 13.95 -6.79
CA ILE A 293 16.76 15.22 -6.91
C ILE A 293 18.09 14.98 -7.63
N SER A 294 18.77 13.89 -7.30
CA SER A 294 20.06 13.55 -7.93
C SER A 294 19.89 13.25 -9.41
N MET A 295 18.86 12.49 -9.80
CA MET A 295 18.56 12.17 -11.20
C MET A 295 18.07 13.37 -11.99
N SER A 296 17.35 14.31 -11.37
CA SER A 296 16.85 15.48 -12.10
C SER A 296 17.96 16.39 -12.61
N ARG A 297 19.15 16.36 -11.99
CA ARG A 297 20.36 17.05 -12.46
C ARG A 297 20.93 16.50 -13.78
N TRP A 298 20.61 15.25 -14.13
CA TRP A 298 21.07 14.57 -15.34
C TRP A 298 19.99 14.52 -16.43
N SER A 299 18.74 14.77 -16.07
CA SER A 299 17.65 14.99 -17.02
C SER A 299 17.51 16.47 -17.34
N SER A 300 16.95 16.82 -18.51
CA SER A 300 16.59 18.21 -18.85
C SER A 300 15.35 18.72 -18.07
N GLU A 301 15.10 18.18 -16.87
CA GLU A 301 13.94 18.49 -16.05
C GLU A 301 14.19 19.79 -15.27
N ASN A 302 13.23 20.71 -15.31
CA ASN A 302 13.38 21.98 -14.58
C ASN A 302 13.08 21.81 -13.08
N ALA A 303 13.53 22.76 -12.26
CA ALA A 303 13.44 22.66 -10.81
C ALA A 303 11.99 22.63 -10.31
N HIS A 304 11.07 23.24 -11.06
CA HIS A 304 9.65 23.25 -10.73
C HIS A 304 8.98 21.88 -10.90
N GLU A 305 9.27 21.19 -12.00
CA GLU A 305 8.79 19.82 -12.25
C GLU A 305 9.33 18.84 -11.20
N THR A 306 10.62 18.97 -10.87
CA THR A 306 11.24 18.17 -9.79
C THR A 306 10.52 18.41 -8.47
N LEU A 307 10.33 19.68 -8.08
CA LEU A 307 9.68 20.04 -6.80
C LEU A 307 8.23 19.52 -6.73
N THR A 308 7.49 19.59 -7.83
CA THR A 308 6.11 19.08 -7.90
C THR A 308 6.07 17.56 -7.65
N LYS A 309 6.99 16.81 -8.26
CA LYS A 309 7.12 15.36 -8.01
C LYS A 309 7.50 15.03 -6.57
N LEU A 310 8.25 15.90 -5.89
CA LEU A 310 8.60 15.72 -4.48
C LEU A 310 7.43 16.00 -3.56
N ILE A 311 6.64 17.03 -3.85
CA ILE A 311 5.40 17.35 -3.11
C ILE A 311 4.42 16.21 -3.23
N ASP A 312 4.23 15.67 -4.45
CA ASP A 312 3.40 14.48 -4.69
C ASP A 312 3.89 13.32 -3.82
N LEU A 313 5.20 13.00 -3.88
CA LEU A 313 5.79 11.92 -3.10
C LEU A 313 5.59 12.14 -1.58
N ALA A 314 5.71 13.38 -1.11
CA ALA A 314 5.47 13.72 0.29
C ALA A 314 4.00 13.57 0.69
N GLN A 315 3.06 13.95 -0.17
CA GLN A 315 1.63 13.70 0.03
C GLN A 315 1.32 12.20 0.15
N TRP A 316 2.07 11.35 -0.56
CA TRP A 316 1.97 9.90 -0.45
C TRP A 316 2.65 9.29 0.77
N LYS A 317 3.62 9.98 1.38
CA LYS A 317 4.42 9.48 2.51
C LYS A 317 3.96 10.04 3.86
N LYS A 318 3.16 11.12 3.87
CA LYS A 318 2.53 11.68 5.08
C LYS A 318 1.37 10.80 5.57
N SER A 319 1.19 10.76 6.89
CA SER A 319 0.12 10.03 7.55
C SER A 319 -1.08 10.94 7.77
N ASP A 320 -2.13 10.80 6.97
CA ASP A 320 -3.29 11.70 6.98
C ASP A 320 -4.43 11.31 7.95
N SER A 321 -4.34 10.16 8.62
CA SER A 321 -5.38 9.68 9.57
C SER A 321 -4.79 9.27 10.91
N ASN A 322 -5.57 9.28 11.99
CA ASN A 322 -5.12 8.76 13.29
C ASN A 322 -4.75 7.27 13.22
N PHE A 323 -5.36 6.52 12.29
CA PHE A 323 -5.03 5.13 11.96
C PHE A 323 -3.66 4.99 11.27
N THR A 324 -3.35 5.84 10.29
CA THR A 324 -2.03 5.85 9.63
C THR A 324 -0.94 6.43 10.54
N LYS A 325 -1.25 7.42 11.39
CA LYS A 325 -0.33 7.93 12.42
C LYS A 325 0.00 6.87 13.47
N GLY A 326 -0.98 6.06 13.91
CA GLY A 326 -0.75 4.88 14.76
C GLY A 326 0.10 3.82 14.05
N PHE A 327 -0.20 3.53 12.78
CA PHE A 327 0.55 2.56 11.96
C PHE A 327 2.01 2.99 11.70
N HIS A 328 2.27 4.28 11.47
CA HIS A 328 3.61 4.82 11.24
C HIS A 328 4.43 5.00 12.53
N ASN A 329 3.79 5.35 13.65
CA ASN A 329 4.46 5.46 14.95
C ASN A 329 4.73 4.10 15.62
N ILE A 330 3.79 3.14 15.55
CA ILE A 330 3.89 1.86 16.29
C ILE A 330 4.72 0.82 15.53
N ILE A 331 4.64 0.76 14.19
CA ILE A 331 5.24 -0.34 13.41
C ILE A 331 6.54 0.07 12.68
N ARG A 332 6.75 1.36 12.38
CA ARG A 332 7.91 1.83 11.59
C ARG A 332 8.95 2.66 12.35
N GLY A 333 8.72 3.02 13.61
CA GLY A 333 9.68 3.77 14.44
C GLY A 333 10.18 5.06 13.77
N ARG A 334 9.31 5.75 13.01
CA ARG A 334 9.71 6.90 12.19
C ARG A 334 9.89 8.13 13.08
N ASP A 335 11.04 8.81 12.95
CA ASP A 335 11.36 10.02 13.71
C ASP A 335 10.27 11.10 13.50
N PRO A 336 9.71 11.69 14.57
CA PRO A 336 8.70 12.76 14.47
C PRO A 336 9.12 13.92 13.54
N LYS A 337 10.42 14.20 13.42
CA LYS A 337 10.95 15.22 12.49
C LYS A 337 10.74 14.85 11.03
N VAL A 338 10.89 13.56 10.69
CA VAL A 338 10.69 13.05 9.33
C VAL A 338 9.22 13.12 8.94
N GLU A 339 8.31 12.84 9.88
CA GLU A 339 6.87 12.96 9.63
C GLU A 339 6.45 14.42 9.46
N GLN A 340 6.97 15.34 10.28
CA GLN A 340 6.74 16.78 10.10
C GLN A 340 7.30 17.30 8.77
N PHE A 341 8.45 16.80 8.34
CA PHE A 341 9.01 17.12 7.02
C PHE A 341 8.06 16.69 5.90
N TYR A 342 7.52 15.46 5.92
CA TYR A 342 6.55 15.02 4.91
C TYR A 342 5.27 15.85 4.93
N GLN A 343 4.74 16.16 6.12
CA GLN A 343 3.54 16.98 6.27
C GLN A 343 3.75 18.39 5.69
N LYS A 344 4.90 19.03 5.97
CA LYS A 344 5.23 20.37 5.46
C LYS A 344 5.55 20.38 3.98
N LEU A 345 6.30 19.39 3.49
CA LEU A 345 6.61 19.26 2.06
C LEU A 345 5.34 18.97 1.24
N ALA A 346 4.41 18.18 1.78
CA ALA A 346 3.14 17.86 1.14
C ALA A 346 2.15 19.03 1.08
N ALA A 347 2.24 19.96 2.05
CA ALA A 347 1.41 21.15 2.14
C ALA A 347 1.96 22.33 1.32
N LEU A 348 3.13 22.18 0.70
CA LEU A 348 3.81 23.24 -0.02
C LEU A 348 3.16 23.50 -1.38
N ASP A 349 2.73 24.74 -1.64
CA ASP A 349 2.45 25.21 -3.00
C ASP A 349 3.75 25.75 -3.66
N PRO A 350 4.25 25.14 -4.74
CA PRO A 350 5.49 25.54 -5.39
C PRO A 350 5.39 26.87 -6.17
N ASN A 351 4.21 27.47 -6.26
CA ASN A 351 3.98 28.78 -6.87
C ASN A 351 3.73 29.88 -5.82
N ASP A 352 3.54 29.52 -4.55
CA ASP A 352 3.42 30.45 -3.44
C ASP A 352 4.81 30.73 -2.81
N THR A 353 5.37 31.88 -3.17
CA THR A 353 6.68 32.34 -2.67
C THR A 353 6.73 32.44 -1.15
N GLN A 354 5.62 32.73 -0.46
CA GLN A 354 5.59 32.85 0.99
C GLN A 354 5.67 31.48 1.66
N GLN A 355 4.93 30.48 1.16
CA GLN A 355 5.00 29.11 1.67
C GLN A 355 6.38 28.48 1.42
N VAL A 356 6.96 28.74 0.25
CA VAL A 356 8.33 28.28 -0.07
C VAL A 356 9.37 28.89 0.87
N ASN A 357 9.27 30.19 1.20
CA ASN A 357 10.14 30.83 2.18
C ASN A 357 9.99 30.19 3.58
N GLN A 358 8.76 30.00 4.05
CA GLN A 358 8.49 29.39 5.35
C GLN A 358 9.02 27.95 5.44
N PHE A 359 8.95 27.20 4.34
CA PHE A 359 9.49 25.85 4.27
C PHE A 359 11.03 25.85 4.23
N MET A 360 11.65 26.80 3.52
CA MET A 360 13.11 26.98 3.55
C MET A 360 13.61 27.36 4.95
N GLU A 361 12.93 28.27 5.64
CA GLU A 361 13.24 28.63 7.04
C GLU A 361 13.10 27.43 7.98
N TYR A 362 12.08 26.59 7.78
CA TYR A 362 11.94 25.33 8.53
C TYR A 362 13.13 24.39 8.32
N LEU A 363 13.60 24.23 7.07
CA LEU A 363 14.77 23.40 6.77
C LEU A 363 16.06 23.99 7.38
N ASP A 364 16.22 25.31 7.39
CA ASP A 364 17.38 25.99 7.99
C ASP A 364 17.40 25.89 9.52
N ASN A 365 16.24 25.98 10.17
CA ASN A 365 16.12 25.86 11.63
C ASN A 365 16.29 24.41 12.14
N ASN A 366 16.27 23.43 11.25
CA ASN A 366 16.46 22.02 11.58
C ASN A 366 17.83 21.44 11.15
N LYS A 367 18.76 22.27 10.66
CA LYS A 367 20.15 21.85 10.40
C LYS A 367 20.92 21.62 11.71
N PRO A 368 21.73 20.54 11.84
CA PRO A 368 22.57 20.32 13.01
C PRO A 368 23.69 21.37 13.08
N GLY A 369 23.69 22.18 14.15
CA GLY A 369 24.75 23.17 14.43
C GLY A 369 24.31 24.56 14.88
N LYS A 370 23.00 24.86 14.92
CA LYS A 370 22.49 26.07 15.60
C LYS A 370 21.78 25.68 16.89
N GLU A 371 22.44 25.90 18.02
CA GLU A 371 21.75 25.95 19.31
C GLU A 371 20.63 26.99 19.25
N PRO A 372 19.44 26.71 19.80
CA PRO A 372 18.41 27.72 19.92
C PRO A 372 18.90 28.78 20.89
N SER A 373 19.23 29.97 20.38
CA SER A 373 19.43 31.15 21.22
C SER A 373 18.09 31.51 21.86
N TYR A 374 17.88 31.06 23.09
CA TYR A 374 16.85 31.64 23.95
C TYR A 374 17.21 33.10 24.19
N LYS A 375 16.43 34.02 23.62
CA LYS A 375 16.39 35.41 24.10
C LYS A 375 15.53 35.43 25.36
N ILE A 376 16.15 35.87 26.46
CA ILE A 376 15.51 36.27 27.72
C ILE A 376 14.73 37.57 27.48
#